data_AF-A0A3D0CXM0-F1
#
_entry.id   AF-A0A3D0CXM0-F1
#
_cell.length_a   1.000
_cell.length_b   1.000
_cell.length_c   1.000
_cell.angle_alpha   90.00
_cell.angle_beta   90.00
_cell.angle_gamma   90.00
#
_symmetry.space_group_name_H-M   'P 1'
#
loop_
_entity.id
_entity.type
_entity.pdbx_description
1 polymer ?
#
loop_
_entity_poly.entity_id
_entity_poly.type
_entity_poly.pdbx_seq_one_letter_code
_entity_poly.pdbx_strand_id
1 'polypeptide(L)'
;FVSAVDTYLRRHGASLCDLLDALEDPTGFTGLCDLHTAYSQPFPDPKAVQTALRSIHRALEGLAPSALDRIGQARNLPASDMTMWHGARISELLARFSYAR
;
A
#
# COMPACT_ATOMS: atom_id res chain seq x y z
N PHE A 1 1.60 -7.69 -15.41
CA PHE A 1 1.48 -7.83 -13.94
C PHE A 1 2.30 -6.76 -13.22
N VAL A 2 3.62 -6.85 -13.36
CA VAL A 2 4.63 -5.95 -12.81
C VAL A 2 4.39 -4.49 -13.23
N SER A 3 3.92 -4.25 -14.47
CA SER A 3 3.63 -2.89 -14.95
C SER A 3 2.49 -2.16 -14.20
N ALA A 4 1.49 -2.87 -13.68
CA ALA A 4 0.33 -2.25 -13.04
C ALA A 4 0.67 -1.75 -11.63
N VAL A 5 1.50 -2.51 -10.91
CA VAL A 5 2.00 -2.14 -9.59
C VAL A 5 3.05 -1.03 -9.72
N ASP A 6 3.96 -1.10 -10.71
CA ASP A 6 4.89 0.01 -11.01
C ASP A 6 4.14 1.31 -11.36
N THR A 7 3.10 1.22 -12.20
CA THR A 7 2.26 2.38 -12.53
C THR A 7 1.57 2.95 -11.29
N TYR A 8 1.08 2.09 -10.40
CA TYR A 8 0.48 2.51 -9.14
C TYR A 8 1.49 3.25 -8.25
N LEU A 9 2.70 2.70 -8.07
CA LEU A 9 3.75 3.33 -7.27
C LEU A 9 4.16 4.69 -7.83
N ARG A 10 4.36 4.79 -9.14
CA ARG A 10 4.75 6.06 -9.78
C ARG A 10 3.71 7.16 -9.61
N ARG A 11 2.42 6.80 -9.60
CA ARG A 11 1.32 7.77 -9.54
C ARG A 11 0.84 8.07 -8.13
N HIS A 12 0.91 7.09 -7.24
CA HIS A 12 0.24 7.12 -5.93
C HIS A 12 1.14 6.71 -4.77
N GLY A 13 2.41 6.39 -5.03
CA GLY A 13 3.37 5.98 -3.99
C GLY A 13 3.62 7.07 -2.94
N ALA A 14 3.66 8.34 -3.35
CA ALA A 14 3.79 9.47 -2.41
C ALA A 14 2.61 9.54 -1.43
N SER A 15 1.38 9.54 -1.97
CA SER A 15 0.14 9.52 -1.16
C SER A 15 0.06 8.30 -0.23
N LEU A 16 0.51 7.13 -0.69
CA LEU A 16 0.58 5.94 0.13
C LEU A 16 1.62 6.09 1.25
N CYS A 17 2.79 6.67 0.95
CA CYS A 17 3.83 6.96 1.93
C CYS A 17 3.34 7.92 3.01
N ASP A 18 2.68 9.01 2.62
CA ASP A 18 2.11 10.00 3.54
C ASP A 18 1.07 9.35 4.47
N LEU A 19 0.21 8.48 3.93
CA LEU A 19 -0.73 7.72 4.74
C LEU A 19 -0.01 6.81 5.72
N LEU A 20 0.93 5.99 5.25
CA LEU A 20 1.65 5.03 6.11
C LEU A 20 2.48 5.71 7.21
N ASP A 21 3.08 6.87 6.92
CA ASP A 21 3.75 7.71 7.92
C ASP A 21 2.75 8.25 8.96
N ALA A 22 1.57 8.68 8.51
CA ALA A 22 0.52 9.16 9.40
C ALA A 22 -0.09 8.06 10.29
N LEU A 23 -0.12 6.81 9.82
CA LEU A 23 -0.58 5.65 10.57
C LEU A 23 0.43 5.18 11.63
N GLU A 24 1.69 5.61 11.52
CA GLU A 24 2.80 5.14 12.36
C GLU A 24 2.94 3.60 12.38
N ASP A 25 2.49 2.93 11.30
CA ASP A 25 2.53 1.48 11.20
C ASP A 25 3.86 1.01 10.57
N PRO A 26 4.75 0.36 11.35
CA PRO A 26 6.06 -0.04 10.84
C PRO A 26 5.96 -1.17 9.80
N THR A 27 4.88 -1.95 9.80
CA THR A 27 4.69 -3.10 8.91
C THR A 27 4.30 -2.66 7.50
N GLY A 28 3.40 -1.68 7.39
CA GLY A 28 2.98 -1.08 6.14
C GLY A 28 4.12 -0.29 5.50
N PHE A 29 4.85 0.50 6.27
CA PHE A 29 6.01 1.24 5.76
C PHE A 29 7.14 0.31 5.29
N THR A 30 7.46 -0.74 6.06
CA THR A 30 8.40 -1.79 5.63
C THR A 30 7.93 -2.45 4.34
N GLY A 31 6.62 -2.75 4.23
CA GLY A 31 6.03 -3.28 2.99
C GLY A 31 6.21 -2.35 1.80
N LEU A 32 6.11 -1.03 1.97
CA LEU A 32 6.37 -0.06 0.89
C LEU A 32 7.85 -0.05 0.49
N CYS A 33 8.77 -0.10 1.45
CA CYS A 33 10.21 -0.21 1.20
C CYS A 33 10.58 -1.51 0.46
N ASP A 34 10.02 -2.64 0.88
CA ASP A 34 10.20 -3.95 0.23
C ASP A 34 9.68 -3.91 -1.21
N LEU A 35 8.54 -3.25 -1.41
CA LEU A 35 7.96 -3.07 -2.74
C LEU A 35 8.89 -2.24 -3.64
N HIS A 36 9.41 -1.11 -3.15
CA HIS A 36 10.40 -0.31 -3.89
C HIS A 36 11.68 -1.11 -4.19
N THR A 37 12.15 -1.91 -3.23
CA THR A 37 13.32 -2.77 -3.40
C THR A 37 13.09 -3.85 -4.47
N ALA A 38 11.91 -4.44 -4.52
CA ALA A 38 11.57 -5.39 -5.58
C ALA A 38 11.58 -4.73 -6.97
N TYR A 39 11.11 -3.49 -7.08
CA TYR A 39 11.07 -2.72 -8.33
C TYR A 39 12.41 -2.09 -8.74
N SER A 40 13.41 -2.05 -7.85
CA SER A 40 14.77 -1.62 -8.20
C SER A 40 15.59 -2.71 -8.90
N GLN A 41 15.11 -3.97 -8.86
CA GLN A 41 15.73 -5.09 -9.55
C GLN A 41 15.40 -5.07 -11.06
N PRO A 42 16.32 -5.50 -11.95
CA PRO A 42 16.05 -5.61 -13.39
C PRO A 42 14.84 -6.50 -13.71
N PHE A 43 14.62 -7.54 -12.90
CA PHE A 43 13.49 -8.45 -12.99
C PHE A 43 12.83 -8.57 -11.60
N PRO A 44 11.78 -7.80 -11.30
CA PRO A 44 11.12 -7.83 -10.01
C PRO A 44 10.55 -9.22 -9.71
N ASP A 45 10.89 -9.80 -8.56
CA ASP A 45 10.34 -11.08 -8.11
C ASP A 45 8.84 -10.93 -7.82
N PRO A 46 7.96 -11.63 -8.57
CA PRO A 46 6.50 -11.56 -8.35
C PRO A 46 6.09 -11.94 -6.92
N LYS A 47 6.82 -12.84 -6.25
CA LYS A 47 6.52 -13.25 -4.86
C LYS A 47 6.88 -12.17 -3.86
N ALA A 48 8.03 -11.51 -4.04
CA ALA A 48 8.41 -10.34 -3.24
C ALA A 48 7.38 -9.21 -3.39
N VAL A 49 6.99 -8.89 -4.62
CA VAL A 49 5.95 -7.88 -4.91
C VAL A 49 4.62 -8.25 -4.24
N GLN A 50 4.17 -9.50 -4.37
CA GLN A 50 2.92 -9.96 -3.76
C GLN A 50 2.98 -9.89 -2.22
N THR A 51 4.09 -10.29 -1.62
CA THR A 51 4.30 -10.25 -0.16
C THR A 51 4.25 -8.82 0.36
N ALA A 52 4.95 -7.90 -0.31
CA ALA A 52 4.97 -6.49 0.04
C ALA A 52 3.56 -5.86 -0.05
N LEU A 53 2.81 -6.13 -1.13
CA LEU A 53 1.43 -5.66 -1.27
C LEU A 53 0.50 -6.20 -0.19
N ARG A 54 0.65 -7.47 0.23
CA ARG A 54 -0.12 -8.04 1.36
C ARG A 54 0.20 -7.37 2.69
N SER A 55 1.47 -7.03 2.91
CA SER A 55 1.91 -6.31 4.12
C SER A 55 1.20 -4.96 4.22
N ILE A 56 1.24 -4.19 3.12
CA ILE A 56 0.58 -2.88 3.04
C ILE A 56 -0.94 -3.04 3.20
N HIS A 57 -1.56 -4.00 2.50
CA HIS A 57 -3.01 -4.22 2.59
C HIS A 57 -3.47 -4.50 4.02
N ARG A 58 -2.74 -5.37 4.74
CA ARG A 58 -3.04 -5.70 6.14
C ARG A 58 -2.95 -4.47 7.05
N ALA A 59 -1.96 -3.61 6.84
CA ALA A 59 -1.82 -2.37 7.60
C ALA A 59 -3.03 -1.43 7.41
N LEU A 60 -3.66 -1.46 6.23
CA LEU A 60 -4.85 -0.65 5.92
C LEU A 60 -6.16 -1.27 6.43
N GLU A 61 -6.30 -2.60 6.42
CA GLU A 61 -7.55 -3.29 6.81
C GLU A 61 -7.85 -3.23 8.32
N GLY A 62 -6.82 -3.12 9.16
CA GLY A 62 -6.95 -3.20 10.62
C GLY A 62 -7.43 -1.93 11.33
N LEU A 63 -7.68 -0.84 10.59
CA LEU A 63 -7.84 0.49 11.16
C LEU A 63 -9.30 0.78 11.52
N ALA A 64 -9.54 1.15 12.78
CA ALA A 64 -10.85 1.60 13.21
C ALA A 64 -11.19 2.96 12.58
N PRO A 65 -12.45 3.20 12.12
CA PRO A 65 -12.85 4.49 11.53
C PRO A 65 -12.54 5.68 12.44
N SER A 66 -12.76 5.56 13.75
CA SER A 66 -12.46 6.62 14.71
C SER A 66 -10.97 6.92 14.87
N ALA A 67 -10.09 5.95 14.60
CA ALA A 67 -8.66 6.16 14.57
C ALA A 67 -8.27 6.94 13.30
N LEU A 68 -8.84 6.59 12.15
CA LEU A 68 -8.63 7.29 10.89
C LEU A 68 -9.11 8.75 10.97
N ASP A 69 -10.27 9.00 11.58
CA ASP A 69 -10.75 10.37 11.78
C ASP A 69 -9.78 11.19 12.64
N ARG A 70 -9.26 10.60 13.73
CA ARG A 70 -8.27 11.26 14.61
C ARG A 70 -6.98 11.58 13.86
N ILE A 71 -6.47 10.61 13.09
CA ILE A 71 -5.26 10.78 12.27
C ILE A 71 -5.49 11.88 11.23
N GLY A 72 -6.66 11.87 10.58
CA GLY A 72 -7.00 12.87 9.58
C GLY A 72 -7.03 14.29 10.14
N GLN A 73 -7.58 14.47 11.35
CA GLN A 73 -7.51 15.75 12.06
C GLN A 73 -6.08 16.13 12.48
N ALA A 74 -5.33 15.19 13.06
CA ALA A 74 -4.00 15.46 13.60
C ALA A 74 -2.95 15.77 12.52
N ARG A 75 -3.07 15.12 11.35
CA ARG A 75 -2.10 15.20 10.26
C ARG A 75 -2.62 16.00 9.05
N ASN A 76 -3.83 16.57 9.15
CA ASN A 76 -4.50 17.33 8.09
C ASN A 76 -4.56 16.58 6.75
N LEU A 77 -5.00 15.32 6.79
CA LEU A 77 -5.11 14.45 5.61
C LEU A 77 -6.46 13.71 5.59
N PRO A 78 -7.01 13.38 4.41
CA PRO A 78 -8.26 12.62 4.31
C PRO A 78 -8.01 11.12 4.55
N ALA A 79 -7.63 10.76 5.78
CA ALA A 79 -7.10 9.43 6.12
C ALA A 79 -8.07 8.29 5.81
N SER A 80 -9.35 8.48 6.09
CA SER A 80 -10.41 7.51 5.82
C SER A 80 -10.55 7.25 4.32
N ASP A 81 -10.62 8.29 3.50
CA ASP A 81 -10.74 8.17 2.04
C ASP A 81 -9.47 7.57 1.42
N MET A 82 -8.29 8.00 1.88
CA MET A 82 -7.01 7.45 1.43
C MET A 82 -6.91 5.96 1.76
N THR A 83 -7.26 5.56 2.99
CA THR A 83 -7.23 4.15 3.41
C THR A 83 -8.15 3.30 2.55
N MET A 84 -9.39 3.77 2.33
CA MET A 84 -10.36 3.07 1.50
C MET A 84 -9.87 2.94 0.05
N TRP A 85 -9.38 4.03 -0.54
CA TRP A 85 -8.93 4.07 -1.92
C TRP A 85 -7.67 3.22 -2.14
N HIS A 86 -6.66 3.37 -1.29
CA HIS A 86 -5.42 2.58 -1.38
C HIS A 86 -5.69 1.11 -1.10
N GLY A 87 -6.52 0.78 -0.11
CA GLY A 87 -6.94 -0.58 0.20
C GLY A 87 -7.61 -1.26 -0.99
N ALA A 88 -8.63 -0.63 -1.58
CA ALA A 88 -9.33 -1.16 -2.75
C ALA A 88 -8.38 -1.36 -3.94
N ARG A 89 -7.50 -0.38 -4.21
CA ARG A 89 -6.54 -0.47 -5.31
C ARG A 89 -5.52 -1.59 -5.11
N ILE A 90 -5.01 -1.78 -3.89
CA ILE A 90 -4.08 -2.86 -3.57
C ILE A 90 -4.76 -4.21 -3.63
N SER A 91 -6.00 -4.33 -3.16
CA SER A 91 -6.83 -5.54 -3.27
C SER A 91 -7.00 -5.97 -4.73
N GLU A 92 -7.28 -5.03 -5.64
CA GLU A 92 -7.36 -5.30 -7.08
C GLU A 92 -6.01 -5.82 -7.65
N LEU A 93 -4.89 -5.20 -7.26
CA LEU A 93 -3.56 -5.63 -7.68
C LEU A 93 -3.23 -7.03 -7.15
N LEU A 94 -3.62 -7.35 -5.92
CA LEU A 94 -3.47 -8.68 -5.31
C LEU A 94 -4.33 -9.73 -6.01
N ALA A 95 -5.58 -9.42 -6.34
CA ALA A 95 -6.51 -10.34 -7.00
C ALA A 95 -5.94 -10.85 -8.33
N ARG A 96 -5.29 -9.96 -9.09
CA ARG A 96 -4.63 -10.33 -10.34
C ARG A 96 -3.60 -11.47 -10.11
N PHE A 97 -2.88 -11.52 -8.98
CA PHE A 97 -1.82 -12.52 -8.75
C PHE A 97 -2.44 -13.90 -8.54
N SER A 98 -3.67 -13.94 -8.03
CA SER A 98 -4.45 -15.16 -7.87
C SER A 98 -4.95 -15.70 -9.21
N TYR A 99 -5.25 -14.83 -10.18
CA TYR A 99 -5.68 -15.22 -11.53
C TYR A 99 -4.53 -15.67 -12.45
N ALA A 100 -3.28 -15.38 -12.09
CA ALA A 100 -2.10 -15.79 -12.85
C ALA A 100 -1.53 -17.16 -12.41
N ARG A 101 -2.28 -17.90 -11.58
CA ARG A 101 -1.90 -19.20 -11.04
C ARG A 101 -2.56 -20.34 -11.79
#